data_AF-A0A6A2YSB7-F1
#
_entry.id   AF-A0A6A2YSB7-F1
#
_cell.length_a   1.000
_cell.length_b   1.000
_cell.length_c   1.000
_cell.angle_alpha   90.00
_cell.angle_beta   90.00
_cell.angle_gamma   90.00
#
_symmetry.space_group_name_H-M   'P 1'
#
loop_
_entity.id
_entity.type
_entity.pdbx_description
1 polymer ?
#
loop_
_entity_poly.entity_id
_entity_poly.type
_entity_poly.pdbx_seq_one_letter_code
_entity_poly.pdbx_strand_id
1 'polypeptide(L)'
;MGLYSSLEAYGAYVRPMPYASELGLRILIGGAVREASVLGYRVTPLFSYYSCHGPVFRALLQMNRGKLPEKRDYGFICYCNRCGNSQAFSMGAGTGLEKLLKRMLEESDPRLPFGYIKLDEVASRAKTDTPSISSIMSALHKEGYTASRSHIASSAIKTDCPMGGCIRIAQKLHGC
;
A
#
# COMPACT_ATOMS: atom_id res chain seq x y z
N MET A 1 5.67 4.53 17.57
CA MET A 1 7.10 4.38 17.24
C MET A 1 7.63 5.76 16.90
N GLY A 2 8.65 6.24 17.59
CA GLY A 2 9.30 7.51 17.25
C GLY A 2 10.01 7.42 15.90
N LEU A 3 10.17 8.56 15.22
CA LEU A 3 10.86 8.66 13.93
C LEU A 3 12.27 8.02 13.97
N TYR A 4 13.01 8.24 15.06
CA TYR A 4 14.40 7.80 15.21
C TYR A 4 14.54 6.29 15.46
N SER A 5 13.63 5.69 16.23
CA SER A 5 13.73 4.25 16.53
C SER A 5 13.47 3.36 15.31
N SER A 6 12.74 3.86 14.31
CA SER A 6 12.55 3.15 13.03
C SER A 6 13.82 3.07 12.18
N LEU A 7 14.64 4.14 12.21
CA LEU A 7 15.91 4.19 11.51
C LEU A 7 16.94 3.27 12.15
N GLU A 8 17.00 3.26 13.48
CA GLU A 8 17.94 2.41 14.24
C GLU A 8 17.62 0.92 14.09
N ALA A 9 16.35 0.54 14.22
CA ALA A 9 15.97 -0.88 14.20
C ALA A 9 15.89 -1.48 12.79
N TYR A 10 15.44 -0.70 11.80
CA TYR A 10 15.15 -1.23 10.46
C TYR A 10 15.98 -0.58 9.35
N GLY A 11 16.73 0.49 9.63
CA GLY A 11 17.45 1.25 8.60
C GLY A 11 16.51 1.95 7.62
N ALA A 12 15.29 2.29 8.05
CA ALA A 12 14.28 2.95 7.24
C ALA A 12 13.77 4.20 7.95
N TYR A 13 13.74 5.33 7.24
CA TYR A 13 13.19 6.57 7.76
C TYR A 13 11.68 6.63 7.51
N VAL A 14 10.88 6.64 8.59
CA VAL A 14 9.42 6.57 8.50
C VAL A 14 8.77 7.85 9.00
N ARG A 15 8.11 8.59 8.10
CA ARG A 15 7.20 9.67 8.50
C ARG A 15 5.81 9.12 8.85
N PRO A 16 5.04 9.80 9.72
CA PRO A 16 3.65 9.43 9.99
C PRO A 16 2.83 9.46 8.69
N MET A 17 2.26 8.31 8.32
CA MET A 17 1.46 8.14 7.11
C MET A 17 0.15 7.41 7.42
N PRO A 18 -0.95 7.64 6.66
CA PRO A 18 -2.25 7.05 6.95
C PRO A 18 -2.30 5.52 6.81
N TYR A 19 -1.34 4.93 6.08
CA TYR A 19 -1.16 3.49 5.87
C TYR A 19 0.10 2.93 6.56
N ALA A 20 0.36 3.36 7.80
CA ALA A 20 1.51 2.94 8.60
C ALA A 20 1.66 1.40 8.73
N SER A 21 0.56 0.66 8.80
CA SER A 21 0.59 -0.81 8.90
C SER A 21 1.16 -1.48 7.65
N GLU A 22 0.77 -1.00 6.46
CA GLU A 22 1.34 -1.51 5.20
C GLU A 22 2.82 -1.11 5.07
N LEU A 23 3.15 0.13 5.46
CA LEU A 23 4.52 0.62 5.43
C LEU A 23 5.43 -0.19 6.36
N GLY A 24 4.96 -0.51 7.57
CA GLY A 24 5.68 -1.37 8.51
C GLY A 24 5.95 -2.75 7.94
N LEU A 25 4.98 -3.34 7.24
CA LEU A 25 5.12 -4.65 6.59
C LEU A 25 6.18 -4.62 5.47
N ARG A 26 6.20 -3.54 4.67
CA ARG A 26 7.22 -3.34 3.62
C ARG A 26 8.62 -3.18 4.21
N ILE A 27 8.76 -2.45 5.31
CA ILE A 27 10.03 -2.26 6.00
C ILE A 27 10.52 -3.58 6.59
N LEU A 28 9.63 -4.37 7.20
CA LEU A 28 9.95 -5.69 7.73
C LEU A 28 10.48 -6.63 6.63
N ILE A 29 9.77 -6.71 5.51
CA ILE A 29 10.17 -7.54 4.36
C ILE A 29 11.51 -7.03 3.80
N GLY A 30 11.66 -5.71 3.64
CA GLY A 30 12.91 -5.10 3.15
C GLY A 30 14.11 -5.38 4.04
N GLY A 31 13.92 -5.35 5.37
CA GLY A 31 14.95 -5.72 6.36
C GLY A 31 15.36 -7.19 6.25
N ALA A 32 14.37 -8.11 6.19
CA ALA A 32 14.64 -9.54 6.01
C ALA A 32 15.38 -9.84 4.71
N VAL A 33 14.99 -9.18 3.60
CA VAL A 33 15.70 -9.30 2.31
C VAL A 33 17.13 -8.78 2.45
N ARG A 34 17.35 -7.63 3.11
CA ARG A 34 18.68 -7.04 3.32
C ARG A 34 19.60 -7.99 4.07
N GLU A 35 19.15 -8.56 5.19
CA GLU A 35 19.93 -9.49 6.01
C GLU A 35 20.23 -10.80 5.27
N ALA A 36 19.22 -11.40 4.63
CA ALA A 36 19.40 -12.63 3.87
C ALA A 36 20.33 -12.45 2.66
N SER A 37 20.34 -11.26 2.05
CA SER A 37 21.23 -10.95 0.92
C SER A 37 22.69 -10.92 1.32
N VAL A 38 23.00 -10.44 2.53
CA VAL A 38 24.37 -10.48 3.10
C VAL A 38 24.82 -11.94 3.25
N LEU A 39 23.90 -12.84 3.56
CA LEU A 39 24.14 -14.28 3.68
C LEU A 39 24.14 -15.03 2.33
N GLY A 40 24.01 -14.32 1.19
CA GLY A 40 23.98 -14.93 -0.14
C GLY A 40 22.67 -15.63 -0.50
N TYR A 41 21.60 -15.34 0.23
CA TYR A 41 20.25 -15.82 -0.05
C TYR A 41 19.41 -14.75 -0.73
N ARG A 42 18.56 -15.19 -1.63
CA ARG A 42 17.47 -14.42 -2.22
C ARG A 42 16.19 -14.70 -1.46
N VAL A 43 15.48 -13.64 -1.11
CA VAL A 43 14.18 -13.72 -0.42
C VAL A 43 13.08 -13.24 -1.34
N THR A 44 12.03 -14.05 -1.49
CA THR A 44 10.83 -13.70 -2.25
C THR A 44 9.62 -13.69 -1.33
N PRO A 45 8.90 -12.58 -1.15
CA PRO A 45 7.70 -12.55 -0.33
C PRO A 45 6.58 -13.33 -1.02
N LEU A 46 6.03 -14.34 -0.32
CA LEU A 46 4.91 -15.14 -0.79
C LEU A 46 3.57 -14.61 -0.27
N PHE A 47 3.57 -14.14 0.97
CA PHE A 47 2.37 -13.70 1.65
C PHE A 47 2.71 -12.67 2.72
N SER A 48 1.82 -11.71 2.92
CA SER A 48 1.96 -10.72 3.97
C SER A 48 0.56 -10.36 4.47
N TYR A 49 0.33 -10.49 5.77
CA TYR A 49 -0.97 -10.29 6.40
C TYR A 49 -0.84 -9.41 7.64
N TYR A 50 -1.79 -8.49 7.76
CA TYR A 50 -1.97 -7.65 8.93
C TYR A 50 -3.34 -7.93 9.53
N SER A 51 -3.37 -8.27 10.82
CA SER A 51 -4.62 -8.37 11.57
C SER A 51 -4.91 -7.06 12.28
N CYS A 52 -6.11 -6.50 12.12
CA CYS A 52 -6.52 -5.31 12.85
C CYS A 52 -6.83 -5.59 14.33
N HIS A 53 -6.96 -6.85 14.74
CA HIS A 53 -7.30 -7.25 16.11
C HIS A 53 -6.11 -7.80 16.92
N GLY A 54 -4.90 -7.65 16.40
CA GLY A 54 -3.66 -7.89 17.15
C GLY A 54 -2.46 -7.31 16.40
N PRO A 55 -1.47 -6.70 17.07
CA PRO A 55 -0.35 -5.98 16.43
C PRO A 55 0.70 -6.94 15.84
N VAL A 56 0.25 -7.94 15.07
CA VAL A 56 1.09 -9.00 14.53
C VAL A 56 1.14 -8.88 13.02
N PHE A 57 2.32 -8.50 12.52
CA PHE A 57 2.65 -8.62 11.11
C PHE A 57 3.06 -10.07 10.83
N ARG A 58 2.39 -10.73 9.89
CA ARG A 58 2.77 -12.07 9.43
C ARG A 58 3.24 -11.97 7.99
N ALA A 59 4.49 -12.35 7.73
CA ALA A 59 5.01 -12.46 6.38
C ALA A 59 5.56 -13.87 6.16
N LEU A 60 5.18 -14.51 5.05
CA LEU A 60 5.81 -15.74 4.60
C LEU A 60 6.77 -15.36 3.48
N LEU A 61 8.03 -15.75 3.68
CA LEU A 61 9.14 -15.43 2.79
C LEU A 61 9.75 -16.73 2.30
N GLN A 62 9.90 -16.87 1.00
CA GLN A 62 10.66 -17.97 0.41
C GLN A 62 12.13 -17.59 0.32
N MET A 63 12.99 -18.39 0.94
CA MET A 63 14.44 -18.25 0.84
C MET A 63 14.97 -19.21 -0.21
N ASN A 64 15.67 -18.67 -1.21
CA ASN A 64 16.35 -19.45 -2.24
C ASN A 64 17.84 -19.07 -2.22
N ARG A 65 18.74 -20.02 -2.50
CA ARG A 65 20.16 -19.70 -2.67
C ARG A 65 20.36 -18.92 -3.97
N GLY A 66 21.21 -17.90 -3.92
CA GLY A 66 21.55 -17.11 -5.10
C GLY A 66 21.59 -15.62 -4.80
N LYS A 67 22.25 -14.88 -5.70
CA LYS A 67 22.35 -13.42 -5.60
C LYS A 67 20.98 -12.78 -5.84
N LEU A 68 20.81 -11.58 -5.29
CA LEU A 68 19.68 -10.71 -5.59
C LEU A 68 19.52 -10.55 -7.11
N PRO A 69 18.29 -10.39 -7.62
CA PRO A 69 18.09 -10.10 -9.03
C PRO A 69 18.81 -8.79 -9.37
N GLU A 70 19.35 -8.68 -10.59
CA GLU A 70 19.89 -7.40 -11.10
C GLU A 70 18.88 -6.25 -10.98
N LYS A 71 17.60 -6.61 -10.99
CA LYS A 71 16.48 -5.72 -10.87
C LYS A 71 16.28 -5.28 -9.41
N ARG A 72 16.37 -3.97 -9.19
CA ARG A 72 16.24 -3.34 -7.87
C ARG A 72 14.76 -3.15 -7.54
N ASP A 73 14.20 -4.06 -6.76
CA ASP A 73 12.82 -3.94 -6.24
C ASP A 73 12.73 -2.97 -5.03
N TYR A 74 13.79 -2.21 -4.76
CA TYR A 74 13.84 -1.18 -3.73
C TYR A 74 13.34 0.16 -4.28
N GLY A 75 12.47 0.81 -3.51
CA GLY A 75 11.92 2.10 -3.87
C GLY A 75 11.53 2.92 -2.64
N PHE A 76 11.29 4.21 -2.88
CA PHE A 76 10.83 5.15 -1.88
C PHE A 76 9.35 5.42 -2.08
N ILE A 77 8.63 5.63 -0.99
CA ILE A 77 7.24 6.09 -1.03
C ILE A 77 7.22 7.54 -0.55
N CYS A 78 6.65 8.41 -1.37
CA CYS A 78 6.38 9.80 -1.04
C CYS A 78 4.89 9.99 -0.77
N TYR A 79 4.57 10.73 0.28
CA TYR A 79 3.20 11.12 0.62
C TYR A 79 3.14 12.62 0.89
N CYS A 80 2.17 13.29 0.29
CA CYS A 80 1.96 14.71 0.49
C CYS A 80 0.85 14.93 1.53
N ASN A 81 1.20 15.46 2.70
CA ASN A 81 0.25 15.81 3.75
C ASN A 81 -0.77 16.89 3.33
N ARG A 82 -0.45 17.70 2.30
CA ARG A 82 -1.32 18.78 1.83
C ARG A 82 -2.43 18.26 0.91
N CYS A 83 -2.11 17.38 -0.04
CA CYS A 83 -3.08 16.89 -1.04
C CYS A 83 -3.50 15.44 -0.84
N GLY A 84 -2.88 14.69 0.07
CA GLY A 84 -3.18 13.28 0.33
C GLY A 84 -2.72 12.33 -0.77
N ASN A 85 -1.96 12.80 -1.77
CA ASN A 85 -1.46 11.94 -2.85
C ASN A 85 -0.22 11.15 -2.40
N SER A 86 -0.12 9.90 -2.85
CA SER A 86 1.02 9.01 -2.61
C SER A 86 1.61 8.53 -3.92
N GLN A 87 2.95 8.57 -4.04
CA GLN A 87 3.68 8.09 -5.22
C GLN A 87 4.86 7.22 -4.78
N ALA A 88 5.12 6.13 -5.51
CA ALA A 88 6.31 5.31 -5.31
C ALA A 88 7.32 5.60 -6.39
N PHE A 89 8.56 5.72 -5.99
CA PHE A 89 9.70 5.90 -6.86
C PHE A 89 10.63 4.70 -6.75
N SER A 90 10.69 3.86 -7.78
CA SER A 90 11.69 2.79 -7.87
C SER A 90 12.90 3.27 -8.67
N MET A 91 14.11 3.04 -8.16
CA MET A 91 15.34 3.23 -8.95
C MET A 91 15.56 2.01 -9.85
N GLY A 92 14.76 1.88 -10.91
CA GLY A 92 14.92 0.83 -11.94
C GLY A 92 13.70 0.65 -12.85
N ALA A 93 13.96 0.42 -14.14
CA ALA A 93 12.94 0.13 -15.16
C ALA A 93 12.41 -1.31 -15.02
N GLY A 94 11.08 -1.46 -15.01
CA GLY A 94 10.41 -2.71 -14.69
C GLY A 94 9.93 -3.51 -15.90
N THR A 95 10.23 -4.81 -16.00
CA THR A 95 9.37 -5.83 -16.65
C THR A 95 9.39 -7.17 -15.88
N GLY A 96 8.25 -7.84 -15.78
CA GLY A 96 8.13 -9.13 -15.08
C GLY A 96 6.82 -9.34 -14.31
N LEU A 97 5.70 -8.88 -14.87
CA LEU A 97 4.34 -9.19 -14.44
C LEU A 97 4.01 -10.55 -15.08
N GLU A 98 3.76 -11.63 -14.30
CA GLU A 98 2.81 -12.70 -14.71
C GLU A 98 2.66 -13.89 -13.74
N LYS A 99 3.57 -14.19 -12.80
CA LYS A 99 3.49 -15.46 -12.04
C LYS A 99 3.09 -15.40 -10.56
N LEU A 100 2.69 -14.24 -10.04
CA LEU A 100 2.11 -14.10 -8.67
C LEU A 100 0.57 -13.97 -8.68
N LEU A 101 -0.04 -14.01 -9.86
CA LEU A 101 -1.35 -13.42 -10.18
C LEU A 101 -2.55 -14.36 -10.02
N LYS A 102 -2.54 -15.33 -9.07
CA LYS A 102 -3.67 -16.28 -8.97
C LYS A 102 -4.32 -16.49 -7.61
N ARG A 103 -3.87 -15.83 -6.54
CA ARG A 103 -4.57 -15.89 -5.23
C ARG A 103 -4.78 -14.53 -4.54
N MET A 104 -4.27 -13.45 -5.13
CA MET A 104 -4.46 -12.06 -4.69
C MET A 104 -5.51 -11.31 -5.53
N LEU A 105 -6.37 -12.04 -6.27
CA LEU A 105 -7.09 -11.57 -7.47
C LEU A 105 -8.11 -10.43 -7.24
N GLU A 106 -8.48 -10.10 -6.00
CA GLU A 106 -9.35 -8.93 -5.71
C GLU A 106 -8.57 -7.71 -5.18
N GLU A 107 -7.29 -7.89 -4.83
CA GLU A 107 -6.37 -6.80 -4.44
C GLU A 107 -5.23 -6.55 -5.44
N SER A 108 -5.14 -7.36 -6.49
CA SER A 108 -4.11 -7.32 -7.52
C SER A 108 -4.67 -6.98 -8.90
N ASP A 109 -5.59 -6.01 -9.00
CA ASP A 109 -5.71 -5.31 -10.28
C ASP A 109 -4.38 -4.54 -10.46
N PRO A 110 -3.60 -4.81 -11.52
CA PRO A 110 -2.31 -4.15 -11.75
C PRO A 110 -2.41 -2.62 -11.89
N ARG A 111 -3.62 -2.07 -12.04
CA ARG A 111 -3.86 -0.62 -12.03
C ARG A 111 -3.91 -0.03 -10.63
N LEU A 112 -4.15 -0.83 -9.59
CA LEU A 112 -4.25 -0.33 -8.22
C LEU A 112 -2.87 0.02 -7.65
N PRO A 113 -2.63 1.27 -7.23
CA PRO A 113 -1.37 1.65 -6.61
C PRO A 113 -1.21 1.00 -5.23
N PHE A 114 0.04 0.98 -4.75
CA PHE A 114 0.34 0.67 -3.35
C PHE A 114 -0.31 1.71 -2.41
N GLY A 115 -0.49 1.37 -1.13
CA GLY A 115 -1.26 2.20 -0.22
C GLY A 115 -2.74 1.83 -0.17
N TYR A 116 -3.45 2.51 0.71
CA TYR A 116 -4.90 2.57 0.73
C TYR A 116 -5.33 3.95 1.20
N ILE A 117 -6.53 4.36 0.80
CA ILE A 117 -7.15 5.61 1.22
C ILE A 117 -8.26 5.26 2.21
N LYS A 118 -8.18 5.80 3.43
CA LYS A 118 -9.27 5.67 4.42
C LYS A 118 -10.41 6.57 4.01
N LEU A 119 -11.64 6.07 4.07
CA LEU A 119 -12.81 6.86 3.69
C LEU A 119 -13.04 8.05 4.62
N ASP A 120 -12.71 7.92 5.91
CA ASP A 120 -12.77 9.04 6.86
C ASP A 120 -11.83 10.18 6.46
N GLU A 121 -10.71 9.86 5.81
CA GLU A 121 -9.76 10.85 5.32
C GLU A 121 -10.29 11.58 4.09
N VAL A 122 -10.99 10.87 3.21
CA VAL A 122 -11.69 11.47 2.06
C VAL A 122 -12.83 12.37 2.54
N ALA A 123 -13.65 11.87 3.47
CA ALA A 123 -14.79 12.59 4.05
C ALA A 123 -14.35 13.86 4.79
N SER A 124 -13.32 13.75 5.62
CA SER A 124 -12.70 14.89 6.31
C SER A 124 -12.22 15.96 5.34
N ARG A 125 -11.56 15.57 4.23
CA ARG A 125 -11.11 16.52 3.20
C ARG A 125 -12.25 17.09 2.35
N ALA A 126 -13.29 16.29 2.10
CA ALA A 126 -14.49 16.70 1.37
C ALA A 126 -15.43 17.59 2.20
N LYS A 127 -15.24 17.62 3.53
CA LYS A 127 -16.15 18.21 4.51
C LYS A 127 -17.56 17.62 4.42
N THR A 128 -17.63 16.30 4.24
CA THR A 128 -18.88 15.53 4.19
C THR A 128 -18.86 14.42 5.23
N ASP A 129 -20.00 13.77 5.43
CA ASP A 129 -20.05 12.52 6.19
C ASP A 129 -19.27 11.41 5.45
N THR A 130 -18.87 10.36 6.18
CA THR A 130 -18.16 9.22 5.59
C THR A 130 -19.10 8.41 4.70
N PRO A 131 -18.85 8.34 3.37
CA PRO A 131 -19.69 7.56 2.47
C PRO A 131 -19.50 6.06 2.72
N SER A 132 -20.52 5.26 2.44
CA SER A 132 -20.39 3.81 2.53
C SER A 132 -19.37 3.28 1.49
N ILE A 133 -18.61 2.24 1.86
CA ILE A 133 -17.62 1.62 0.97
C ILE A 133 -18.24 1.18 -0.35
N SER A 134 -19.43 0.58 -0.31
CA SER A 134 -20.13 0.13 -1.51
C SER A 134 -20.53 1.30 -2.41
N SER A 135 -21.02 2.41 -1.84
CA SER A 135 -21.45 3.58 -2.60
C SER A 135 -20.28 4.24 -3.33
N ILE A 136 -19.16 4.47 -2.63
CA ILE A 136 -18.00 5.12 -3.22
C ILE A 136 -17.29 4.23 -4.25
N MET A 137 -17.19 2.91 -3.99
CA MET A 137 -16.63 1.97 -4.97
C MET A 137 -17.47 1.90 -6.25
N SER A 138 -18.80 1.88 -6.13
CA SER A 138 -19.70 1.91 -7.29
C SER A 138 -19.52 3.20 -8.11
N ALA A 139 -19.40 4.34 -7.43
CA ALA A 139 -19.16 5.63 -8.10
C ALA A 139 -17.78 5.71 -8.78
N LEU A 140 -16.74 5.18 -8.15
CA LEU A 140 -15.39 5.09 -8.74
C LEU A 140 -15.39 4.25 -10.01
N HIS A 141 -16.03 3.07 -9.98
CA HIS A 141 -16.18 2.22 -11.17
C HIS A 141 -17.00 2.90 -12.27
N LYS A 142 -18.05 3.65 -11.92
CA LYS A 142 -18.83 4.43 -12.90
C LYS A 142 -18.01 5.54 -13.57
N GLU A 143 -17.09 6.18 -12.85
CA GLU A 143 -16.16 7.17 -13.44
C GLU A 143 -14.94 6.51 -14.13
N GLY A 144 -14.90 5.18 -14.22
CA GLY A 144 -13.86 4.43 -14.95
C GLY A 144 -12.58 4.14 -14.16
N TYR A 145 -12.57 4.43 -12.85
CA TYR A 145 -11.45 4.11 -11.96
C TYR A 145 -11.55 2.67 -11.47
N THR A 146 -10.41 2.04 -11.24
CA THR A 146 -10.35 0.76 -10.54
C THR A 146 -10.42 1.02 -9.03
N ALA A 147 -11.29 0.29 -8.32
CA ALA A 147 -11.37 0.38 -6.86
C ALA A 147 -11.61 -0.99 -6.21
N SER A 148 -10.92 -1.26 -5.10
CA SER A 148 -11.16 -2.46 -4.28
C SER A 148 -11.14 -2.13 -2.78
N ARG A 149 -11.63 -3.05 -1.95
CA ARG A 149 -11.52 -2.93 -0.48
C ARG A 149 -10.09 -3.22 -0.05
N SER A 150 -9.61 -2.50 0.96
CA SER A 150 -8.33 -2.81 1.59
C SER A 150 -8.48 -3.99 2.56
N HIS A 151 -7.65 -5.03 2.41
CA HIS A 151 -7.59 -6.11 3.41
C HIS A 151 -6.97 -5.66 4.75
N ILE A 152 -6.18 -4.57 4.71
CA ILE A 152 -5.41 -4.06 5.87
C ILE A 152 -6.28 -3.19 6.77
N ALA A 153 -7.25 -2.47 6.19
CA ALA A 153 -8.11 -1.55 6.92
C ALA A 153 -9.56 -1.66 6.41
N SER A 154 -10.47 -2.06 7.30
CA SER A 154 -11.87 -2.33 6.99
C SER A 154 -12.64 -1.12 6.48
N SER A 155 -12.22 0.11 6.82
CA SER A 155 -12.80 1.39 6.35
C SER A 155 -12.01 2.05 5.20
N ALA A 156 -11.16 1.30 4.49
CA ALA A 156 -10.31 1.84 3.44
C ALA A 156 -10.50 1.14 2.09
N ILE A 157 -10.20 1.90 1.04
CA ILE A 157 -10.22 1.44 -0.35
C ILE A 157 -8.85 1.59 -0.99
N LYS A 158 -8.54 0.74 -1.96
CA LYS A 158 -7.43 0.91 -2.90
C LYS A 158 -8.02 1.40 -4.21
N THR A 159 -7.47 2.46 -4.78
CA THR A 159 -7.93 3.00 -6.06
C THR A 159 -6.80 3.71 -6.79
N ASP A 160 -6.83 3.67 -8.12
CA ASP A 160 -5.99 4.49 -9.00
C ASP A 160 -6.48 5.94 -9.12
N CYS A 161 -7.66 6.24 -8.56
CA CYS A 161 -8.20 7.58 -8.49
C CYS A 161 -7.36 8.46 -7.55
N PRO A 162 -6.84 9.61 -8.03
CA PRO A 162 -6.12 10.54 -7.16
C PRO A 162 -7.07 11.13 -6.11
N MET A 163 -6.52 11.52 -4.96
CA MET A 163 -7.30 12.06 -3.83
C MET A 163 -8.30 13.17 -4.23
N GLY A 164 -7.93 14.06 -5.16
CA GLY A 164 -8.83 15.09 -5.67
C GLY A 164 -10.08 14.54 -6.37
N GLY A 165 -9.94 13.44 -7.11
CA GLY A 165 -11.06 12.72 -7.72
C GLY A 165 -11.93 12.03 -6.66
N CYS A 166 -11.32 11.40 -5.66
CA CYS A 166 -12.03 10.80 -4.53
C CYS A 166 -12.88 11.83 -3.76
N ILE A 167 -12.33 13.02 -3.50
CA ILE A 167 -13.04 14.13 -2.84
C ILE A 167 -14.26 14.56 -3.66
N ARG A 168 -14.09 14.78 -4.97
CA ARG A 168 -15.18 15.17 -5.88
C ARG A 168 -16.30 14.13 -5.91
N ILE A 169 -15.93 12.85 -5.99
CA ILE A 169 -16.89 11.74 -6.01
C ILE A 169 -17.63 11.66 -4.67
N ALA A 170 -16.93 11.83 -3.54
CA ALA A 170 -17.56 11.87 -2.22
C ALA A 170 -18.55 13.04 -2.12
N GLN A 171 -18.19 14.23 -2.60
CA GLN A 171 -19.10 15.39 -2.61
C GLN A 171 -20.36 15.14 -3.45
N LYS A 172 -20.24 14.51 -4.64
CA LYS A 172 -21.40 14.13 -5.47
C LYS A 172 -22.33 13.08 -4.82
N LEU A 173 -21.81 12.26 -3.89
CA LEU A 173 -22.62 11.27 -3.19
C LEU A 173 -23.45 11.90 -2.05
N HIS A 174 -23.01 13.06 -1.54
CA HIS A 174 -23.65 13.77 -0.44
C HIS A 174 -24.39 15.05 -0.88
N GLY A 175 -24.10 15.57 -2.07
CA GLY A 175 -24.83 16.66 -2.72
C GLY A 175 -25.50 16.15 -4.00
N CYS A 176 -26.83 16.34 -4.09
CA CYS A 176 -27.60 16.22 -5.33
C CYS A 176 -26.97 17.02 -6.48
#